data_AF-A0AAW1KHV7-F1
#
_entry.id   AF-A0AAW1KHV7-F1
#
_cell.length_a   1.000
_cell.length_b   1.000
_cell.length_c   1.000
_cell.angle_alpha   90.00
_cell.angle_beta   90.00
_cell.angle_gamma   90.00
#
_symmetry.space_group_name_H-M   'P 1'
#
loop_
_entity.id
_entity.type
_entity.pdbx_description
1 polymer ?
#
loop_
_entity_poly.entity_id
_entity_poly.type
_entity_poly.pdbx_seq_one_letter_code
_entity_poly.pdbx_strand_id
1 'polypeptide(L)'
;MTVSHYLSNWHLRQKHCNSKHALEYHIRDLIKKYKTNFIPIGNLKLGHQCERALMFKVICDQTKVPTTLCKQGDSYFNEISVFGNNTDLRKGPLVQKRFIVDLMEQVGDLIPQCSKEAESYLRKYRTEF
;
A
#
# COMPACT_ATOMS: atom_id res chain seq x y z
N MET A 1 -29.03 2.96 11.53
CA MET A 1 -28.03 3.30 10.50
C MET A 1 -26.92 2.27 10.56
N THR A 2 -27.05 1.20 9.78
CA THR A 2 -26.23 -0.01 9.88
C THR A 2 -24.85 0.20 9.25
N VAL A 3 -23.82 -0.36 9.89
CA VAL A 3 -22.40 -0.34 9.50
C VAL A 3 -22.17 -0.64 8.00
N SER A 4 -23.07 -1.43 7.40
CA SER A 4 -23.11 -1.73 5.95
C SER A 4 -23.21 -0.50 5.05
N HIS A 5 -23.92 0.56 5.44
CA HIS A 5 -24.06 1.80 4.66
C HIS A 5 -22.78 2.67 4.72
N TYR A 6 -22.03 2.58 5.83
CA TYR A 6 -20.74 3.25 5.94
C TYR A 6 -19.69 2.54 5.10
N LEU A 7 -19.60 1.21 5.16
CA LEU A 7 -18.63 0.43 4.39
C LEU A 7 -18.81 0.61 2.87
N SER A 8 -20.05 0.63 2.38
CA SER A 8 -20.35 0.86 0.96
C SER A 8 -20.00 2.29 0.50
N ASN A 9 -20.29 3.31 1.31
CA ASN A 9 -19.88 4.69 1.01
C ASN A 9 -18.35 4.90 1.11
N TRP A 10 -17.67 4.16 1.99
CA TRP A 10 -16.21 4.19 2.09
C TRP A 10 -15.54 3.67 0.82
N HIS A 11 -16.00 2.54 0.27
CA HIS A 11 -15.47 1.99 -0.98
C HIS A 11 -15.68 2.94 -2.17
N LEU A 12 -16.84 3.60 -2.24
CA LEU A 12 -17.12 4.60 -3.28
C LEU A 12 -16.26 5.87 -3.13
N ARG A 13 -16.03 6.34 -1.89
CA ARG A 13 -15.09 7.46 -1.62
C ARG A 13 -13.64 7.11 -1.96
N GLN A 14 -13.21 5.87 -1.71
CA GLN A 14 -11.83 5.45 -2.00
C GLN A 14 -11.53 5.45 -3.50
N LYS A 15 -12.51 5.10 -4.34
CA LYS A 15 -12.35 5.13 -5.80
C LYS A 15 -12.01 6.53 -6.34
N HIS A 16 -12.54 7.59 -5.73
CA HIS A 16 -12.24 8.98 -6.12
C HIS A 16 -10.91 9.50 -5.53
N CYS A 17 -10.46 9.01 -4.37
CA CYS A 17 -9.21 9.47 -3.74
C CYS A 17 -7.93 8.84 -4.31
N ASN A 18 -8.05 7.75 -5.07
CA ASN A 18 -6.93 7.05 -5.70
C ASN A 18 -6.56 7.65 -7.08
N SER A 19 -7.18 8.74 -7.52
CA SER A 19 -6.77 9.42 -8.75
C SER A 19 -5.50 10.24 -8.52
N LYS A 20 -4.48 10.04 -9.37
CA LYS A 20 -3.26 10.86 -9.40
C LYS A 20 -3.58 12.36 -9.43
N HIS A 21 -4.62 12.75 -10.17
CA HIS A 21 -5.00 14.16 -10.28
C HIS A 21 -5.53 14.74 -8.95
N ALA A 22 -6.32 13.96 -8.21
CA ALA A 22 -6.84 14.38 -6.91
C ALA A 22 -5.70 14.54 -5.88
N LEU A 23 -4.73 13.63 -5.91
CA LEU A 23 -3.52 13.73 -5.10
C LEU A 23 -2.73 15.01 -5.44
N GLU A 24 -2.50 15.30 -6.72
CA GLU A 24 -1.76 16.50 -7.13
C GLU A 24 -2.42 17.80 -6.63
N TYR A 25 -3.75 17.90 -6.73
CA TYR A 25 -4.46 19.06 -6.17
C TYR A 25 -4.30 19.14 -4.67
N HIS A 26 -4.44 18.01 -3.98
CA HIS A 26 -4.27 17.96 -2.53
C HIS A 26 -2.86 18.41 -2.10
N ILE A 27 -1.81 17.94 -2.79
CA ILE A 27 -0.42 18.37 -2.58
C ILE A 27 -0.30 19.88 -2.79
N ARG A 28 -0.85 20.44 -3.89
CA ARG A 28 -0.80 21.89 -4.17
C ARG A 28 -1.49 22.69 -3.06
N ASP A 29 -2.61 22.22 -2.53
CA ASP A 29 -3.30 22.87 -1.43
C ASP A 29 -2.49 22.85 -0.13
N LEU A 30 -1.81 21.73 0.17
CA LEU A 30 -0.90 21.64 1.31
C LEU A 30 0.32 22.55 1.16
N ILE A 31 0.91 22.65 -0.04
CA ILE A 31 2.02 23.56 -0.32
C ILE A 31 1.59 25.01 -0.08
N LYS A 32 0.42 25.41 -0.60
CA LYS A 32 -0.13 26.75 -0.37
C LYS A 32 -0.36 27.02 1.12
N LYS A 33 -0.90 26.03 1.85
CA LYS A 33 -1.19 26.13 3.28
C LYS A 33 0.08 26.28 4.13
N TYR A 34 1.09 25.45 3.89
CA TYR A 34 2.32 25.42 4.68
C TYR A 34 3.42 26.36 4.16
N LYS A 35 3.25 26.92 2.95
CA LYS A 35 4.23 27.76 2.27
C LYS A 35 5.59 27.09 2.09
N THR A 36 5.59 25.76 1.90
CA THR A 36 6.79 24.94 1.70
C THR A 36 6.48 23.74 0.83
N ASN A 37 7.50 23.22 0.15
CA ASN A 37 7.44 21.96 -0.59
C ASN A 37 7.65 20.74 0.32
N PHE A 38 8.01 20.95 1.59
CA PHE A 38 8.15 19.88 2.56
C PHE A 38 6.79 19.52 3.17
N ILE A 39 6.20 18.42 2.70
CA ILE A 39 4.88 17.94 3.18
C ILE A 39 5.10 16.75 4.11
N PRO A 40 4.75 16.85 5.40
CA PRO A 40 4.76 15.70 6.28
C PRO A 40 3.80 14.62 5.79
N ILE A 41 4.25 13.37 5.70
CA ILE A 41 3.44 12.24 5.20
C ILE A 41 2.12 12.08 5.99
N GLY A 42 2.15 12.35 7.31
CA GLY A 42 0.96 12.27 8.18
C GLY A 42 -0.11 13.33 7.89
N ASN A 43 0.21 14.35 7.09
CA ASN A 43 -0.74 15.39 6.69
C ASN A 43 -1.43 15.08 5.36
N LEU A 44 -0.98 14.05 4.64
CA LEU A 44 -1.63 13.60 3.42
C LEU A 44 -2.93 12.87 3.76
N LYS A 45 -4.04 13.35 3.19
CA LYS A 45 -5.37 12.73 3.30
C LYS A 45 -5.72 11.90 2.07
N LEU A 46 -5.03 12.12 0.96
CA LEU A 46 -5.13 11.38 -0.29
C LEU A 46 -3.74 10.84 -0.63
N GLY A 47 -3.68 9.72 -1.33
CA GLY A 47 -2.42 9.08 -1.71
C GLY A 47 -2.60 8.17 -2.92
N HIS A 48 -1.55 8.06 -3.73
CA HIS A 48 -1.44 7.04 -4.76
C HIS A 48 -0.46 5.96 -4.25
N GLN A 49 0.09 5.15 -5.15
CA GLN A 49 1.01 4.08 -4.79
C GLN A 49 2.17 4.50 -3.88
N CYS A 50 2.88 5.58 -4.21
CA CYS A 50 4.06 6.01 -3.47
C CYS A 50 3.70 6.44 -2.03
N GLU A 51 2.75 7.36 -1.91
CA GLU A 51 2.35 7.93 -0.63
C GLU A 51 1.76 6.86 0.29
N ARG A 52 0.94 5.97 -0.27
CA ARG A 52 0.32 4.87 0.49
C ARG A 52 1.36 3.86 0.94
N ALA A 53 2.30 3.49 0.07
CA ALA A 53 3.37 2.56 0.42
C ALA A 53 4.34 3.11 1.49
N LEU A 54 4.65 4.42 1.41
CA LEU A 54 5.43 5.13 2.43
C LEU A 54 4.68 5.17 3.77
N MET A 55 3.42 5.57 3.76
CA MET A 55 2.60 5.66 4.97
C MET A 55 2.45 4.29 5.65
N PHE A 56 2.20 3.24 4.86
CA PHE A 56 2.11 1.87 5.37
C PHE A 56 3.43 1.42 5.99
N LYS A 57 4.56 1.66 5.31
CA LYS A 57 5.90 1.35 5.84
C LYS A 57 6.15 2.01 7.19
N VAL A 58 5.84 3.30 7.32
CA VAL A 58 5.99 4.03 8.58
C VAL A 58 5.16 3.40 9.71
N ILE A 59 3.90 3.03 9.43
CA ILE A 59 3.03 2.36 10.41
C ILE A 59 3.62 1.00 10.82
N CYS A 60 4.12 0.21 9.87
CA CYS A 60 4.76 -1.07 10.15
C CYS A 60 6.01 -0.92 11.00
N ASP A 61 6.85 0.08 10.73
CA ASP A 61 8.05 0.35 11.51
C ASP A 61 7.72 0.73 12.95
N GLN A 62 6.67 1.54 13.15
CA GLN A 62 6.17 1.90 14.48
C GLN A 62 5.59 0.70 15.24
N THR A 63 4.96 -0.23 14.53
CA THR A 63 4.34 -1.43 15.10
C THR A 63 5.26 -2.65 15.15
N LYS A 64 6.51 -2.51 14.68
CA LYS A 64 7.52 -3.58 14.60
C LYS A 64 7.10 -4.76 13.71
N VAL A 65 6.26 -4.50 12.70
CA VAL A 65 5.91 -5.50 11.68
C VAL A 65 6.99 -5.51 10.61
N PRO A 66 7.62 -6.67 10.31
CA PRO A 66 8.69 -6.74 9.33
C PRO A 66 8.14 -6.55 7.91
N THR A 67 8.39 -5.36 7.34
CA THR A 67 7.99 -5.03 5.98
C THR A 67 9.12 -4.37 5.21
N THR A 68 9.14 -4.58 3.90
CA THR A 68 10.11 -3.96 2.99
C THR A 68 9.35 -3.03 2.05
N LEU A 69 9.85 -1.81 1.87
CA LEU A 69 9.37 -0.91 0.82
C LEU A 69 10.14 -1.24 -0.47
N CYS A 70 9.44 -1.71 -1.48
CA CYS A 70 9.99 -2.11 -2.77
C CYS A 70 9.57 -1.12 -3.86
N LYS A 71 10.43 -0.98 -4.88
CA LYS A 71 10.17 -0.22 -6.10
C LYS A 71 10.43 -1.11 -7.31
N GLN A 72 9.49 -1.16 -8.25
CA GLN A 72 9.66 -1.82 -9.53
C GLN A 72 9.17 -0.90 -10.66
N GLY A 73 10.09 -0.44 -11.50
CA GLY A 73 9.78 0.67 -12.43
C GLY A 73 9.40 1.91 -11.64
N ASP A 74 8.24 2.50 -11.92
CA ASP A 74 7.68 3.64 -11.18
C ASP A 74 6.66 3.26 -10.11
N SER A 75 6.39 1.96 -9.94
CA SER A 75 5.46 1.47 -8.93
C SER A 75 6.17 1.20 -7.60
N TYR A 76 5.55 1.68 -6.52
CA TYR A 76 5.98 1.46 -5.14
C TYR A 76 4.98 0.54 -4.44
N PHE A 77 5.48 -0.40 -3.67
CA PHE A 77 4.66 -1.37 -2.95
C PHE A 77 5.39 -1.88 -1.71
N ASN A 78 4.66 -2.52 -0.80
CA ASN A 78 5.24 -3.12 0.40
C ASN A 78 5.22 -4.63 0.31
N GLU A 79 6.33 -5.25 0.71
CA GLU A 79 6.42 -6.69 0.89
C GLU A 79 6.45 -7.04 2.37
N ILE A 80 5.72 -8.09 2.75
CA ILE A 80 5.74 -8.67 4.10
C ILE A 80 6.29 -10.07 4.00
N SER A 81 7.21 -10.36 4.91
CA SER A 81 7.76 -11.71 5.08
C SER A 81 7.08 -12.39 6.25
N VAL A 82 6.36 -13.48 5.98
CA VAL A 82 5.73 -14.31 7.00
C VAL A 82 6.51 -15.61 7.11
N PHE A 83 7.03 -15.88 8.30
CA PHE A 83 7.64 -17.17 8.61
C PHE A 83 6.52 -18.14 8.98
N GLY A 84 6.35 -19.19 8.17
CA GLY A 84 5.42 -20.25 8.49
C GLY A 84 6.04 -21.25 9.47
N ASN A 85 5.28 -21.68 10.46
CA ASN A 85 5.63 -22.87 11.23
C ASN A 85 5.50 -24.07 10.29
N ASN A 86 6.61 -24.73 9.98
CA ASN A 86 6.54 -26.00 9.31
C ASN A 86 6.01 -27.01 10.34
N THR A 87 4.75 -27.43 10.20
CA THR A 87 4.14 -28.41 11.11
C THR A 87 4.85 -29.78 11.03
N ASP A 88 5.63 -30.01 9.98
CA ASP A 88 6.57 -31.12 9.87
C ASP A 88 7.94 -30.72 10.43
N LEU A 89 8.24 -31.16 11.66
CA LEU A 89 9.58 -31.09 12.29
C LEU A 89 10.70 -31.74 11.45
N ARG A 90 10.35 -32.49 10.41
CA ARG A 90 11.25 -33.20 9.49
C ARG A 90 11.63 -32.40 8.24
N LYS A 91 10.98 -31.27 7.97
CA LYS A 91 11.16 -30.48 6.73
C LYS A 91 11.94 -29.18 6.97
N GLY A 92 13.21 -29.28 7.39
CA GLY A 92 14.19 -28.19 7.26
C GLY A 92 13.82 -26.84 7.89
N PRO A 93 14.60 -25.78 7.61
CA PRO A 93 14.42 -24.45 8.23
C PRO A 93 13.08 -23.79 7.84
N LEU A 94 12.64 -22.84 8.68
CA LEU A 94 11.42 -22.04 8.48
C LEU A 94 11.35 -21.48 7.06
N VAL A 95 10.30 -21.84 6.31
CA VAL A 95 10.09 -21.31 4.96
C VAL A 95 9.53 -19.89 5.07
N GLN A 96 10.32 -18.91 4.65
CA GLN A 96 9.88 -17.53 4.53
C GLN A 96 9.01 -17.39 3.28
N LYS A 97 7.74 -17.02 3.47
CA LYS A 97 6.85 -16.65 2.39
C LYS A 97 6.78 -15.14 2.29
N ARG A 98 6.82 -14.61 1.08
CA ARG A 98 6.75 -13.17 0.82
C ARG A 98 5.43 -12.83 0.13
N PHE A 99 4.83 -11.75 0.57
CA PHE A 99 3.55 -11.25 0.08
C PHE A 99 3.65 -9.77 -0.24
N ILE A 100 3.01 -9.35 -1.31
CA ILE A 100 2.76 -7.93 -1.60
C ILE A 100 1.50 -7.53 -0.84
N VAL A 101 1.53 -6.39 -0.18
CA VAL A 101 0.35 -5.80 0.46
C VAL A 101 -0.44 -5.04 -0.59
N ASP A 102 -1.70 -5.42 -0.79
CA ASP A 102 -2.59 -4.61 -1.59
C ASP A 102 -2.96 -3.35 -0.82
N LEU A 103 -2.50 -2.22 -1.33
CA LEU A 103 -2.83 -0.91 -0.82
C LEU A 103 -3.73 -0.13 -1.74
N MET A 104 -4.22 -0.66 -2.87
CA MET A 104 -4.90 0.14 -3.90
C MET A 104 -6.31 -0.37 -4.24
N GLU A 105 -6.53 -1.68 -4.35
CA GLU A 105 -7.84 -2.26 -4.69
C GLU A 105 -8.58 -2.77 -3.44
N GLN A 106 -8.00 -3.77 -2.76
CA GLN A 106 -8.51 -4.39 -1.55
C GLN A 106 -7.51 -4.18 -0.41
N VAL A 107 -7.64 -3.02 0.25
CA VAL A 107 -6.65 -2.55 1.23
C VAL A 107 -6.45 -3.56 2.36
N GLY A 108 -5.22 -4.04 2.51
CA GLY A 108 -4.80 -4.96 3.58
C GLY A 108 -4.68 -6.42 3.15
N ASP A 109 -5.16 -6.78 1.95
CA ASP A 109 -5.02 -8.13 1.44
C ASP A 109 -3.56 -8.45 1.07
N LEU A 110 -3.21 -9.73 1.19
CA LEU A 110 -1.85 -10.23 0.95
C LEU A 110 -1.80 -11.04 -0.33
N ILE A 111 -1.11 -10.50 -1.34
CA ILE A 111 -0.94 -11.15 -2.64
C ILE A 111 0.38 -11.95 -2.60
N PRO A 112 0.37 -13.28 -2.84
CA PRO A 112 1.59 -14.07 -2.86
C PRO A 112 2.58 -13.53 -3.90
N GLN A 113 3.82 -13.28 -3.48
CA GLN A 113 4.86 -12.81 -4.40
C GLN A 113 5.16 -13.88 -5.47
N CYS A 114 5.49 -13.45 -6.70
CA CYS A 114 5.70 -14.32 -7.87
C CYS A 114 4.43 -15.07 -8.37
N SER A 115 3.24 -14.66 -7.93
CA SER A 115 1.98 -15.13 -8.52
C SER A 115 1.60 -14.30 -9.76
N LYS A 116 0.76 -14.87 -10.63
CA LYS A 116 0.16 -14.12 -11.77
C LYS A 116 -0.67 -12.93 -11.31
N GLU A 117 -1.24 -13.01 -10.11
CA GLU A 117 -1.98 -11.93 -9.46
C GLU A 117 -1.06 -10.77 -9.10
N ALA A 118 0.09 -11.05 -8.48
CA ALA A 118 1.12 -10.05 -8.19
C ALA A 118 1.61 -9.36 -9.46
N GLU A 119 1.89 -10.10 -10.53
CA GLU A 119 2.29 -9.52 -11.82
C GLU A 119 1.19 -8.62 -12.40
N SER A 120 -0.06 -9.06 -12.34
CA SER A 120 -1.20 -8.28 -12.83
C SER A 120 -1.41 -7.01 -12.01
N TYR A 121 -1.25 -7.09 -10.69
CA TYR A 121 -1.32 -5.95 -9.77
C TYR A 121 -0.25 -4.90 -10.08
N LEU A 122 1.01 -5.33 -10.17
CA LEU A 122 2.14 -4.43 -10.43
C LEU A 122 2.06 -3.83 -11.83
N ARG A 123 1.62 -4.61 -12.83
CA ARG A 123 1.41 -4.10 -14.19
C ARG A 123 0.33 -3.04 -14.26
N LYS A 124 -0.80 -3.23 -13.55
CA LYS A 124 -1.95 -2.30 -13.57
C LYS A 124 -1.57 -0.88 -13.14
N TYR A 125 -0.61 -0.77 -12.22
CA TYR A 125 -0.20 0.49 -11.65
C TYR A 125 1.20 0.95 -12.07
N ARG A 126 1.79 0.25 -13.04
CA ARG A 126 2.97 0.73 -13.72
C ARG A 126 2.54 1.97 -14.51
N THR A 127 3.03 3.14 -14.13
CA THR A 127 2.84 4.35 -14.92
C THR A 127 3.52 4.13 -16.27
N GLU A 128 2.74 3.95 -17.33
CA GLU A 128 3.24 4.01 -18.69
C GLU A 128 3.43 5.49 -19.04
N PHE A 129 4.67 5.85 -19.39
CA PHE A 129 4.98 7.13 -20.02
C PHE A 129 4.94 6.96 -21.54
#